data_AF-A0A1Z9QSJ6-F1
#
_entry.id   AF-A0A1Z9QSJ6-F1
#
_cell.length_a   1.000
_cell.length_b   1.000
_cell.length_c   1.000
_cell.angle_alpha   90.00
_cell.angle_beta   90.00
_cell.angle_gamma   90.00
#
_symmetry.space_group_name_H-M   'P 1'
#
loop_
_entity.id
_entity.type
_entity.pdbx_description
1 polymer ?
#
loop_
_entity_poly.entity_id
_entity_poly.type
_entity_poly.pdbx_seq_one_letter_code
_entity_poly.pdbx_strand_id
1 'polypeptide(L)'
;MKKLPILSFIVFVSLAVFVIILFNNNFDTFGKDFIAQIRIADSEETLSNISDDSLISIGKKVCESSDLWSSEKESLIQIQKVLGENGINVNINNRILPILRFQSTYELCPEYINRLESLFVE
;
A
#
# COMPACT_ATOMS: atom_id res chain seq x y z
N MET A 1 -20.59 -26.36 -37.65
CA MET A 1 -19.94 -25.81 -36.44
C MET A 1 -19.71 -26.96 -35.46
N LYS A 2 -18.46 -27.35 -35.18
CA LYS A 2 -18.15 -28.43 -34.22
C LYS A 2 -18.48 -27.92 -32.81
N LYS A 3 -19.40 -28.58 -32.11
CA LYS A 3 -19.71 -28.25 -30.71
C LYS A 3 -18.45 -28.51 -29.89
N LEU A 4 -17.96 -27.49 -29.19
CA LEU A 4 -16.86 -27.69 -28.23
C LEU A 4 -17.33 -28.73 -27.20
N PRO A 5 -16.56 -29.80 -26.92
CA PRO A 5 -16.95 -30.77 -25.92
C PRO A 5 -16.99 -30.07 -24.56
N ILE A 6 -18.20 -29.95 -24.00
CA ILE A 6 -18.48 -29.26 -22.73
C ILE A 6 -17.52 -29.73 -21.61
N LEU A 7 -17.17 -31.02 -21.62
CA LEU A 7 -16.20 -31.62 -20.70
C LEU A 7 -14.81 -30.97 -20.79
N SER A 8 -14.31 -30.68 -21.99
CA SER A 8 -13.00 -30.03 -22.18
C SER A 8 -13.01 -28.59 -21.67
N PHE A 9 -14.14 -27.89 -21.79
CA PHE A 9 -14.27 -26.52 -21.31
C PHE A 9 -14.29 -26.47 -19.77
N ILE A 10 -15.00 -27.40 -19.13
CA ILE A 10 -15.04 -27.52 -17.66
C ILE A 10 -13.64 -27.83 -17.12
N VAL A 11 -12.92 -28.77 -17.74
CA VAL A 11 -11.54 -29.11 -17.35
C VAL A 11 -10.63 -27.88 -17.48
N PHE A 12 -10.73 -27.14 -18.58
CA PHE A 12 -9.94 -25.92 -18.78
C PHE A 12 -10.22 -24.85 -17.71
N VAL A 13 -11.49 -24.58 -17.40
CA VAL A 13 -11.87 -23.60 -16.36
C VAL A 13 -11.37 -24.04 -14.98
N SER A 14 -11.51 -25.33 -14.64
CA SER A 14 -11.03 -25.86 -13.36
C SER A 14 -9.51 -25.74 -13.23
N LEU A 15 -8.77 -26.00 -14.31
CA LEU A 15 -7.31 -25.83 -14.34
C LEU A 15 -6.92 -24.36 -14.22
N ALA A 16 -7.62 -23.44 -14.88
CA ALA A 16 -7.37 -22.01 -14.76
C ALA A 16 -7.58 -21.52 -13.31
N VAL A 17 -8.68 -21.92 -12.66
CA VAL A 17 -8.94 -21.60 -11.26
C VAL A 17 -7.87 -22.20 -10.34
N PHE A 18 -7.47 -23.45 -10.57
CA PHE A 18 -6.42 -24.11 -9.79
C PHE A 18 -5.07 -23.42 -9.93
N VAL A 19 -4.70 -23.02 -11.15
CA VAL A 19 -3.49 -22.24 -11.41
C VAL A 19 -3.55 -20.89 -10.69
N ILE A 20 -4.68 -20.18 -10.73
CA ILE A 20 -4.88 -18.92 -9.98
C ILE A 20 -4.68 -19.16 -8.47
N ILE A 21 -5.23 -20.24 -7.92
CA ILE A 21 -5.06 -20.60 -6.50
C ILE A 21 -3.58 -20.92 -6.17
N LEU A 22 -2.90 -21.68 -7.03
CA LEU A 22 -1.48 -22.00 -6.83
C LEU A 22 -0.57 -20.77 -6.89
N PHE A 23 -0.78 -19.87 -7.84
CA PHE A 23 -0.05 -18.60 -7.90
C PHE A 23 -0.39 -17.70 -6.70
N ASN A 24 -1.62 -17.76 -6.19
CA ASN A 24 -2.02 -17.08 -4.95
C ASN A 24 -1.49 -17.72 -3.67
N ASN A 25 -0.92 -18.93 -3.68
CA ASN A 25 -0.32 -19.51 -2.45
C ASN A 25 1.13 -19.10 -2.22
N ASN A 26 1.75 -18.40 -3.19
CA ASN A 26 3.12 -17.87 -3.11
C ASN A 26 3.17 -16.37 -2.77
N PHE A 27 2.13 -15.81 -2.15
CA PHE A 27 2.17 -14.43 -1.73
C PHE A 27 3.25 -14.23 -0.66
N ASP A 28 4.29 -13.48 -1.01
CA ASP A 28 4.69 -12.41 -0.09
C ASP A 28 3.41 -11.68 0.31
N THR A 29 3.09 -11.76 1.60
CA THR A 29 1.87 -11.16 2.14
C THR A 29 1.86 -9.70 1.73
N PHE A 30 0.85 -9.29 0.96
CA PHE A 30 0.75 -7.91 0.47
C PHE A 30 0.93 -6.93 1.64
N GLY A 31 1.87 -6.00 1.51
CA GLY A 31 2.21 -5.04 2.56
C GLY A 31 3.12 -5.58 3.68
N LYS A 32 3.67 -6.80 3.59
CA LYS A 32 4.62 -7.32 4.57
C LYS A 32 5.91 -6.49 4.63
N ASP A 33 6.48 -6.14 3.48
CA ASP A 33 7.69 -5.31 3.42
C ASP A 33 7.39 -3.89 3.93
N PHE A 34 6.25 -3.32 3.53
CA PHE A 34 5.74 -2.08 4.11
C PHE A 34 5.68 -2.16 5.65
N ILE A 35 5.07 -3.20 6.23
CA ILE A 35 4.98 -3.36 7.68
C ILE A 35 6.36 -3.47 8.30
N ALA A 36 7.24 -4.31 7.75
CA ALA A 36 8.60 -4.48 8.28
C ALA A 36 9.35 -3.14 8.33
N GLN A 37 9.31 -2.36 7.24
CA GLN A 37 9.98 -1.07 7.18
C GLN A 37 9.36 -0.04 8.13
N ILE A 38 8.02 0.04 8.20
CA ILE A 38 7.33 0.96 9.11
C ILE A 38 7.63 0.65 10.58
N ARG A 39 7.61 -0.63 10.96
CA ARG A 39 7.91 -1.05 12.35
C ARG A 39 9.35 -0.74 12.75
N ILE A 40 10.31 -0.93 11.85
CA ILE A 40 11.72 -0.57 12.08
C ILE A 40 11.89 0.96 12.19
N ALA A 41 11.13 1.70 11.39
CA ALA A 41 11.21 3.16 11.31
C ALA A 41 10.52 3.91 12.45
N ASP A 42 9.51 3.31 13.09
CA ASP A 42 8.70 3.94 14.14
C ASP A 42 9.39 3.97 15.52
N SER A 43 10.49 4.72 15.65
CA SER A 43 11.20 4.81 16.94
C SER A 43 10.43 5.56 18.02
N GLU A 44 9.47 6.39 17.63
CA GLU A 44 8.63 7.14 18.56
C GLU A 44 7.43 6.29 19.03
N GLU A 45 7.37 5.03 18.63
CA GLU A 45 6.29 4.07 18.94
C GLU A 45 4.89 4.62 18.63
N THR A 46 4.81 5.51 17.64
CA THR A 46 3.60 6.24 17.26
C THR A 46 2.53 5.28 16.74
N LEU A 47 2.96 4.21 16.07
CA LEU A 47 2.15 3.23 15.37
C LEU A 47 2.18 1.85 16.06
N SER A 48 2.90 1.72 17.17
CA SER A 48 3.13 0.48 17.92
C SER A 48 1.85 -0.31 18.23
N ASN A 49 0.76 0.37 18.58
CA ASN A 49 -0.51 -0.23 18.97
C ASN A 49 -1.50 -0.45 17.80
N ILE A 50 -1.13 -0.08 16.59
CA ILE A 50 -1.97 -0.27 15.39
C ILE A 50 -1.71 -1.68 14.84
N SER A 51 -2.75 -2.42 14.45
CA SER A 51 -2.55 -3.73 13.83
C SER A 51 -1.92 -3.61 12.44
N ASP A 52 -1.24 -4.66 11.98
CA ASP A 52 -0.61 -4.67 10.66
C ASP A 52 -1.63 -4.44 9.53
N ASP A 53 -2.80 -5.09 9.59
CA ASP A 53 -3.88 -4.86 8.62
C ASP A 53 -4.36 -3.40 8.60
N SER A 54 -4.47 -2.79 9.79
CA SER A 54 -4.86 -1.38 9.90
C SER A 54 -3.77 -0.46 9.34
N LEU A 55 -2.50 -0.76 9.60
CA LEU A 55 -1.37 -0.02 9.06
C LEU A 55 -1.31 -0.11 7.53
N ILE A 56 -1.53 -1.29 6.95
CA ILE A 56 -1.61 -1.46 5.50
C ILE A 56 -2.76 -0.63 4.92
N SER A 57 -3.93 -0.64 5.57
CA SER A 57 -5.06 0.19 5.14
C SER A 57 -4.75 1.70 5.21
N ILE A 58 -4.08 2.14 6.28
CA ILE A 58 -3.65 3.53 6.44
C ILE A 58 -2.62 3.91 5.37
N GLY A 59 -1.61 3.06 5.15
CA GLY A 59 -0.60 3.27 4.11
C GLY A 59 -1.22 3.39 2.72
N LYS A 60 -2.22 2.56 2.42
CA LYS A 60 -2.98 2.69 1.17
C LYS A 60 -3.71 4.03 1.07
N LYS A 61 -4.39 4.50 2.13
CA LYS A 61 -5.01 5.84 2.13
C LYS A 61 -3.97 6.95 1.95
N VAL A 62 -2.78 6.79 2.52
CA VAL A 62 -1.66 7.72 2.36
C VAL A 62 -1.27 7.82 0.89
N CYS A 63 -0.94 6.70 0.23
CA CYS A 63 -0.55 6.73 -1.18
C CYS A 63 -1.69 7.22 -2.10
N GLU A 64 -2.96 6.94 -1.76
CA GLU A 64 -4.12 7.37 -2.54
C GLU A 64 -4.30 8.88 -2.49
N SER A 65 -3.98 9.52 -1.36
CA SER A 65 -3.98 10.98 -1.21
C SER A 65 -2.89 11.71 -2.01
N SER A 66 -2.05 10.98 -2.75
CA SER A 66 -0.96 11.54 -3.54
C SER A 66 -1.38 12.44 -4.69
N ASP A 67 -2.64 12.36 -5.11
CA ASP A 67 -3.25 13.30 -6.05
C ASP A 67 -3.34 14.72 -5.49
N LEU A 68 -3.29 14.89 -4.16
CA LEU A 68 -3.32 16.17 -3.47
C LEU A 68 -1.92 16.71 -3.09
N TRP A 69 -0.85 15.95 -3.36
CA TRP A 69 0.51 16.34 -2.99
C TRP A 69 1.08 17.35 -3.98
N SER A 70 0.91 18.64 -3.69
CA SER A 70 1.41 19.73 -4.55
C SER A 70 2.86 20.16 -4.25
N SER A 71 3.38 19.77 -3.09
CA SER A 71 4.75 20.07 -2.65
C SER A 71 5.19 19.08 -1.58
N GLU A 72 6.49 19.07 -1.27
CA GLU A 72 7.02 18.24 -0.19
C GLU A 72 6.28 18.51 1.13
N LYS A 73 6.09 19.78 1.49
CA LYS A 73 5.40 20.16 2.73
C LYS A 73 3.93 19.77 2.71
N GLU A 74 3.23 20.00 1.59
CA GLU A 74 1.80 19.67 1.47
C GLU A 74 1.58 18.16 1.60
N SER A 75 2.46 17.33 1.04
CA SER A 75 2.37 15.89 1.18
C SER A 75 2.39 15.44 2.66
N LEU A 76 3.23 16.05 3.50
CA LEU A 76 3.29 15.72 4.93
C LEU A 76 2.01 16.14 5.67
N ILE A 77 1.42 17.27 5.28
CA ILE A 77 0.13 17.75 5.84
C ILE A 77 -1.00 16.77 5.48
N GLN A 78 -1.08 16.33 4.22
CA GLN A 78 -2.09 15.36 3.80
C GLN A 78 -1.91 14.01 4.51
N ILE A 79 -0.68 13.54 4.68
CA ILE A 79 -0.39 12.31 5.43
C ILE A 79 -0.80 12.46 6.89
N GLN A 80 -0.45 13.57 7.53
CA GLN A 80 -0.86 13.86 8.91
C GLN A 80 -2.39 13.86 9.05
N LYS A 81 -3.11 14.42 8.07
CA LYS A 81 -4.57 14.38 8.03
C LYS A 81 -5.11 12.96 7.94
N VAL A 82 -4.56 12.13 7.04
CA VAL A 82 -4.94 10.70 6.94
C VAL A 82 -4.72 9.99 8.28
N LEU A 83 -3.60 10.22 8.95
CA LEU A 83 -3.34 9.65 10.28
C LEU A 83 -4.38 10.13 11.31
N GLY A 84 -4.69 11.42 11.32
CA GLY A 84 -5.69 12.02 12.20
C GLY A 84 -7.10 11.45 12.01
N GLU A 85 -7.51 11.20 10.77
CA GLU A 85 -8.79 10.55 10.44
C GLU A 85 -8.88 9.11 10.96
N ASN A 86 -7.74 8.46 11.21
CA ASN A 86 -7.65 7.13 11.81
C ASN A 86 -7.27 7.18 13.31
N GLY A 87 -7.41 8.34 13.96
CA GLY A 87 -7.21 8.51 15.40
C GLY A 87 -5.75 8.59 15.85
N ILE A 88 -4.81 8.77 14.91
CA ILE A 88 -3.38 8.81 15.18
C ILE A 88 -2.92 10.27 15.15
N ASN A 89 -2.59 10.82 16.32
CA ASN A 89 -2.13 12.19 16.44
C ASN A 89 -0.60 12.26 16.33
N VAL A 90 -0.10 12.97 15.32
CA VAL A 90 1.32 13.05 14.98
C VAL A 90 1.72 14.49 14.73
N ASN A 91 2.89 14.89 15.22
CA ASN A 91 3.46 16.21 14.92
C ASN A 91 3.93 16.26 13.45
N ILE A 92 3.75 17.39 12.76
CA ILE A 92 4.18 17.57 11.37
C ILE A 92 5.71 17.35 11.16
N ASN A 93 6.50 17.48 12.21
CA ASN A 93 7.94 17.24 12.20
C ASN A 93 8.33 15.80 12.56
N ASN A 94 7.37 14.93 12.84
CA ASN A 94 7.64 13.53 13.17
C ASN A 94 8.15 12.81 11.92
N ARG A 95 9.26 12.09 12.08
CA ARG A 95 9.95 11.37 11.01
C ARG A 95 9.10 10.29 10.34
N ILE A 96 8.03 9.82 10.99
CA ILE A 96 7.16 8.80 10.44
C ILE A 96 6.41 9.30 9.20
N LEU A 97 6.13 10.61 9.11
CA LEU A 97 5.39 11.19 7.98
C LEU A 97 6.14 11.03 6.64
N PRO A 98 7.41 11.50 6.50
CA PRO A 98 8.14 11.27 5.26
C PRO A 98 8.40 9.78 5.01
N ILE A 99 8.55 8.95 6.05
CA ILE A 99 8.74 7.51 5.87
C ILE A 99 7.47 6.86 5.30
N LEU A 100 6.30 7.19 5.85
CA LEU A 100 5.01 6.73 5.33
C LEU A 100 4.81 7.18 3.89
N ARG A 101 5.21 8.40 3.53
CA ARG A 101 5.16 8.90 2.14
C ARG A 101 5.86 7.94 1.17
N PHE A 102 7.11 7.60 1.47
CA PHE A 102 7.93 6.74 0.62
C PHE A 102 7.45 5.28 0.66
N GLN A 103 7.36 4.68 1.85
CA GLN A 103 7.04 3.26 2.00
C GLN A 103 5.63 2.93 1.49
N SER A 104 4.64 3.80 1.73
CA SER A 104 3.28 3.57 1.21
C SER A 104 3.25 3.60 -0.32
N THR A 105 4.04 4.47 -0.95
CA THR A 105 4.05 4.57 -2.41
C THR A 105 4.81 3.40 -3.04
N TYR A 106 6.03 3.11 -2.57
CA TYR A 106 6.86 2.05 -3.14
C TYR A 106 6.29 0.66 -2.94
N GLU A 107 5.79 0.36 -1.74
CA GLU A 107 5.42 -1.01 -1.36
C GLU A 107 3.93 -1.32 -1.57
N LEU A 108 3.04 -0.31 -1.49
CA LEU A 108 1.59 -0.54 -1.57
C LEU A 108 0.96 -0.05 -2.86
N CYS A 109 1.50 1.02 -3.48
CA CYS A 109 0.86 1.71 -4.60
C CYS A 109 1.89 2.18 -5.65
N PRO A 110 2.66 1.24 -6.24
CA PRO A 110 3.73 1.56 -7.18
C PRO A 110 3.23 2.33 -8.42
N GLU A 111 1.94 2.23 -8.76
CA GLU A 111 1.29 3.02 -9.80
C GLU A 111 1.33 4.55 -9.56
N TYR A 112 1.56 5.00 -8.33
CA TYR A 112 1.63 6.41 -7.95
C TYR A 112 3.05 6.95 -7.79
N ILE A 113 4.07 6.17 -8.13
CA ILE A 113 5.48 6.57 -8.00
C ILE A 113 5.80 7.90 -8.70
N ASN A 114 5.23 8.14 -9.88
CA ASN A 114 5.44 9.39 -10.63
C ASN A 114 4.96 10.62 -9.85
N ARG A 115 3.91 10.48 -9.01
CA ARG A 115 3.40 11.59 -8.18
C ARG A 115 4.38 11.90 -7.06
N LEU A 116 4.94 10.87 -6.43
CA LEU A 116 5.98 11.02 -5.41
C LEU A 116 7.24 11.68 -6.00
N GLU A 117 7.72 11.19 -7.14
CA GLU A 117 8.91 11.72 -7.80
C GLU A 117 8.74 13.19 -8.19
N SER A 118 7.55 13.59 -8.65
CA SER A 118 7.26 14.98 -9.01
C SER A 118 7.42 16.00 -7.88
N LEU A 119 7.45 15.55 -6.62
CA LEU A 119 7.71 16.41 -5.47
C LEU A 119 9.17 16.90 -5.38
N PHE A 120 10.08 16.22 -6.06
CA PHE A 120 11.53 16.43 -5.94
C PHE A 120 12.22 16.79 -7.26
N VAL A 121 11.44 16.95 -8.35
CA VAL A 121 11.97 17.45 -9.62
C VAL A 121 11.99 18.97 -9.55
N GLU A 122 13.19 19.55 -9.55
CA GLU A 122 13.44 20.99 -9.70
C GLU A 122 13.21 21.48 -11.13
#